data_AF-A0A936SDR8-F1
#
_entry.id   AF-A0A936SDR8-F1
#
_cell.length_a   1.000
_cell.length_b   1.000
_cell.length_c   1.000
_cell.angle_alpha   90.00
_cell.angle_beta   90.00
_cell.angle_gamma   90.00
#
_symmetry.space_group_name_H-M   'P 1'
#
loop_
_entity.id
_entity.type
_entity.pdbx_description
1 polymer ?
#
loop_
_entity_poly.entity_id
_entity_poly.type
_entity_poly.pdbx_seq_one_letter_code
_entity_poly.pdbx_strand_id
1 'polypeptide(L)'
;MDSARQAIVAAQADVDRAQVEVNAANRELLRNQQLPWSGVARSEYDSAKDRVENAKASLNNASLTSIPSDQRKRCKTRLAQQQVLVRDAKRGVDTANLNVASSQSRANQSAAQLRGQRIQRDKTLQVAPINGVIAEIPSKVSTFAVAGLSTTALLTIADMSQINVEVKVDETSIDKVEVGQKAKIKVDAFRRPEIAGEVIQKLRLL
;
A
#
# COMPACT_ATOMS: atom_id res chain seq x y z
N MET A 1 -6.67 48.50 6.28
CA MET A 1 -6.16 48.31 4.90
C MET A 1 -5.74 49.65 4.28
N ASP A 2 -6.42 50.74 4.63
CA ASP A 2 -6.17 52.07 4.03
C ASP A 2 -4.81 52.69 4.42
N SER A 3 -4.36 52.53 5.67
CA SER A 3 -3.05 53.06 6.11
C SER A 3 -1.85 52.41 5.40
N ALA A 4 -1.92 51.11 5.09
CA ALA A 4 -0.87 50.40 4.38
C ALA A 4 -0.80 50.78 2.89
N ARG A 5 -1.97 51.04 2.27
CA ARG A 5 -2.03 51.56 0.90
C ARG A 5 -1.50 52.98 0.83
N GLN A 6 -1.87 53.83 1.79
CA GLN A 6 -1.35 55.19 1.91
C GLN A 6 0.17 55.22 2.10
N ALA A 7 0.73 54.31 2.91
CA ALA A 7 2.18 54.21 3.11
C ALA A 7 2.93 53.77 1.83
N ILE A 8 2.39 52.82 1.06
CA ILE A 8 2.98 52.41 -0.23
C ILE A 8 2.92 53.53 -1.26
N VAL A 9 1.79 54.26 -1.33
CA VAL A 9 1.63 55.40 -2.25
C VAL A 9 2.57 56.56 -1.87
N ALA A 10 2.74 56.85 -0.58
CA ALA A 10 3.69 57.84 -0.11
C ALA A 10 5.15 57.44 -0.42
N ALA A 11 5.51 56.17 -0.15
CA ALA A 11 6.81 55.61 -0.47
C ALA A 11 7.12 55.65 -1.98
N GLN A 12 6.14 55.32 -2.83
CA GLN A 12 6.28 55.41 -4.28
C GLN A 12 6.46 56.86 -4.73
N ALA A 13 5.68 57.79 -4.16
CA ALA A 13 5.82 59.21 -4.44
C ALA A 13 7.19 59.77 -4.03
N ASP A 14 7.79 59.26 -2.94
CA ASP A 14 9.14 59.67 -2.52
C ASP A 14 10.23 59.14 -3.46
N VAL A 15 10.10 57.91 -3.96
CA VAL A 15 10.99 57.38 -5.01
C VAL A 15 10.85 58.19 -6.31
N ASP A 16 9.61 58.50 -6.71
CA ASP A 16 9.35 59.29 -7.93
C ASP A 16 9.94 60.71 -7.81
N ARG A 17 9.81 61.36 -6.64
CA ARG A 17 10.44 62.67 -6.36
C ARG A 17 11.96 62.60 -6.43
N ALA A 18 12.57 61.61 -5.77
CA ALA A 18 14.03 61.45 -5.79
C ALA A 18 14.55 61.12 -7.20
N GLN A 19 13.75 60.41 -8.01
CA GLN A 19 14.09 60.14 -9.41
C GLN A 19 14.04 61.43 -10.26
N VAL A 20 13.03 62.28 -10.04
CA VAL A 20 12.95 63.59 -10.68
C VAL A 20 14.14 64.48 -10.30
N GLU A 21 14.58 64.43 -9.05
CA GLU A 21 15.76 65.15 -8.55
C GLU A 21 17.06 64.68 -9.22
N VAL A 22 17.27 63.37 -9.35
CA VAL A 22 18.39 62.80 -10.11
C VAL A 22 18.36 63.26 -11.57
N ASN A 23 17.18 63.25 -12.19
CA ASN A 23 17.01 63.67 -13.58
C ASN A 23 17.27 65.18 -13.76
N ALA A 24 16.90 66.01 -12.78
CA ALA A 24 17.22 67.44 -12.77
C ALA A 24 18.73 67.68 -12.60
N ALA A 25 19.37 66.98 -11.66
CA ALA A 25 20.81 67.09 -11.43
C ALA A 25 21.64 66.63 -12.64
N ASN A 26 21.23 65.55 -13.31
CA ASN A 26 21.88 65.07 -14.53
C ASN A 26 21.74 66.05 -15.70
N ARG A 27 20.56 66.66 -15.87
CA ARG A 27 20.34 67.70 -16.89
C ARG A 27 21.26 68.90 -16.67
N GLU A 28 21.47 69.28 -15.42
CA GLU A 28 22.34 70.40 -15.08
C GLU A 28 23.82 70.08 -15.31
N LEU A 29 24.26 68.87 -14.95
CA LEU A 29 25.61 68.40 -15.25
C LEU A 29 25.87 68.37 -16.77
N LEU A 30 24.92 67.85 -17.55
CA LEU A 30 25.01 67.82 -19.02
C LEU A 30 25.03 69.23 -19.62
N ARG A 31 24.25 70.16 -19.08
CA ARG A 31 24.26 71.58 -19.49
C ARG A 31 25.64 72.19 -19.28
N ASN A 32 26.26 71.94 -18.13
CA ASN A 32 27.60 72.44 -17.81
C ASN A 32 28.71 71.81 -18.68
N GLN A 33 28.50 70.60 -19.22
CA GLN A 33 29.42 69.94 -20.15
C GLN A 33 29.31 70.45 -21.60
N GLN A 34 28.13 70.92 -22.02
CA GLN A 34 27.86 71.33 -23.40
C GLN A 34 28.17 72.80 -23.70
N LEU A 35 28.49 73.61 -22.70
CA LEU A 35 28.84 75.03 -22.87
C LEU A 35 30.23 75.16 -23.51
N PRO A 36 30.36 75.66 -24.77
CA PRO A 36 31.64 75.76 -25.46
C PRO A 36 32.45 76.94 -24.92
N TRP A 37 33.64 76.62 -24.42
CA TRP A 37 34.80 77.48 -24.08
C TRP A 37 34.51 78.87 -23.46
N SER A 38 34.90 79.01 -22.18
CA SER A 38 35.09 80.24 -21.37
C SER A 38 33.99 80.69 -20.39
N GLY A 39 33.11 79.80 -19.90
CA GLY A 39 32.02 80.20 -18.99
C GLY A 39 31.95 79.54 -17.61
N VAL A 40 32.34 78.27 -17.47
CA VAL A 40 32.05 77.48 -16.25
C VAL A 40 33.32 77.28 -15.44
N ALA A 41 33.32 77.74 -14.20
CA ALA A 41 34.46 77.54 -13.29
C ALA A 41 34.57 76.05 -12.93
N ARG A 42 35.80 75.53 -12.74
CA ARG A 42 36.01 74.12 -12.32
C ARG A 42 35.18 73.77 -11.07
N SER A 43 35.04 74.73 -10.16
CA SER A 43 34.21 74.62 -8.96
C SER A 43 32.72 74.39 -9.25
N GLU A 44 32.17 75.01 -10.29
CA GLU A 44 30.75 74.85 -10.66
C GLU A 44 30.49 73.45 -11.24
N TYR A 45 31.44 72.92 -12.03
CA TYR A 45 31.38 71.54 -12.52
C TYR A 45 31.44 70.51 -11.39
N ASP A 46 32.40 70.66 -10.46
CA ASP A 46 32.54 69.76 -9.32
C ASP A 46 31.28 69.84 -8.42
N SER A 47 30.70 71.03 -8.22
CA SER A 47 29.44 71.18 -7.48
C SER A 47 28.22 70.51 -8.15
N ALA A 48 28.16 70.53 -9.49
CA ALA A 48 27.10 69.85 -10.25
C ALA A 48 27.25 68.32 -10.18
N LYS A 49 28.49 67.83 -10.17
CA LYS A 49 28.81 66.42 -9.97
C LYS A 49 28.40 65.95 -8.56
N ASP A 50 28.75 66.71 -7.54
CA ASP A 50 28.37 66.42 -6.14
C ASP A 50 26.85 66.43 -5.95
N ARG A 51 26.12 67.32 -6.64
CA ARG A 51 24.64 67.32 -6.66
C ARG A 51 24.06 66.04 -7.28
N VAL A 52 24.63 65.53 -8.36
CA VAL A 52 24.21 64.25 -8.96
C VAL A 52 24.48 63.09 -8.00
N GLU A 53 25.63 63.09 -7.33
CA GLU A 53 25.99 62.06 -6.35
C GLU A 53 25.04 62.06 -5.15
N ASN A 54 24.76 63.24 -4.58
CA ASN A 54 23.81 63.41 -3.49
C ASN A 54 22.38 63.03 -3.90
N ALA A 55 21.94 63.39 -5.11
CA ALA A 55 20.62 63.00 -5.62
C ALA A 55 20.51 61.47 -5.82
N LYS A 56 21.57 60.82 -6.31
CA LYS A 56 21.62 59.35 -6.43
C LYS A 56 21.60 58.66 -5.07
N ALA A 57 22.32 59.20 -4.08
CA ALA A 57 22.29 58.71 -2.71
C ALA A 57 20.89 58.87 -2.09
N SER A 58 20.21 59.99 -2.35
CA SER A 58 18.82 60.23 -1.95
C SER A 58 17.84 59.22 -2.56
N LEU A 59 17.93 58.96 -3.87
CA LEU A 59 17.12 57.95 -4.57
C LEU A 59 17.35 56.54 -4.01
N ASN A 60 18.60 56.18 -3.71
CA ASN A 60 18.93 54.89 -3.13
C ASN A 60 18.30 54.72 -1.74
N ASN A 61 18.43 55.73 -0.88
CA ASN A 61 17.80 55.73 0.44
C ASN A 61 16.27 55.67 0.36
N ALA A 62 15.64 56.45 -0.53
CA ALA A 62 14.19 56.42 -0.74
C ALA A 62 13.71 55.04 -1.22
N SER A 63 14.47 54.39 -2.10
CA SER A 63 14.18 53.03 -2.59
C SER A 63 14.29 51.97 -1.50
N LEU A 64 15.25 52.12 -0.58
CA LEU A 64 15.45 51.20 0.56
C LEU A 64 14.34 51.34 1.62
N THR A 65 13.86 52.56 1.87
CA THR A 65 12.78 52.85 2.80
C THR A 65 11.40 52.51 2.23
N SER A 66 11.25 52.42 0.90
CA SER A 66 9.97 52.19 0.21
C SER A 66 9.32 50.84 0.52
N ILE A 67 10.09 49.86 1.00
CA ILE A 67 9.58 48.58 1.47
C ILE A 67 9.67 48.61 2.99
N PRO A 68 8.54 48.80 3.71
CA PRO A 68 8.52 48.62 5.16
C PRO A 68 8.99 47.19 5.44
N SER A 69 10.22 47.06 5.93
CA SER A 69 10.88 45.79 6.22
C SER A 69 10.01 44.94 7.16
N ASP A 70 9.31 45.61 8.07
CA ASP A 70 8.32 45.04 8.99
C ASP A 70 7.12 44.41 8.28
N GLN A 71 6.58 45.03 7.24
CA GLN A 71 5.41 44.50 6.53
C GLN A 71 5.79 43.30 5.67
N ARG A 72 6.96 43.34 5.01
CA ARG A 72 7.52 42.19 4.29
C ARG A 72 7.80 41.04 5.25
N LYS A 73 8.36 41.31 6.44
CA LYS A 73 8.60 40.32 7.48
C LYS A 73 7.29 39.70 7.98
N ARG A 74 6.28 40.51 8.31
CA ARG A 74 4.95 40.04 8.74
C ARG A 74 4.27 39.17 7.68
N CYS A 75 4.29 39.57 6.41
CA CYS A 75 3.73 38.77 5.32
C CYS A 75 4.47 37.44 5.15
N LYS A 76 5.82 37.44 5.21
CA LYS A 76 6.62 36.21 5.16
C LYS A 76 6.34 35.29 6.33
N THR A 77 6.30 35.81 7.56
CA THR A 77 5.97 35.02 8.75
C THR A 77 4.57 34.41 8.67
N ARG A 78 3.57 35.19 8.21
CA ARG A 78 2.21 34.69 8.01
C ARG A 78 2.14 33.60 6.94
N LEU A 79 2.84 33.76 5.81
CA LEU A 79 2.92 32.73 4.78
C LEU A 79 3.57 31.46 5.32
N ALA A 80 4.68 31.58 6.06
CA ALA A 80 5.36 30.46 6.68
C ALA A 80 4.44 29.73 7.69
N GLN A 81 3.70 30.48 8.52
CA GLN A 81 2.72 29.92 9.45
C GLN A 81 1.61 29.17 8.71
N GLN A 82 1.04 29.74 7.64
CA GLN A 82 0.02 29.07 6.83
C GLN A 82 0.56 27.80 6.15
N GLN A 83 1.80 27.83 5.66
CA GLN A 83 2.45 26.65 5.09
C GLN A 83 2.63 25.53 6.11
N VAL A 84 2.99 25.86 7.36
CA VAL A 84 3.05 24.88 8.46
C VAL A 84 1.66 24.27 8.71
N LEU A 85 0.62 25.08 8.80
CA LEU A 85 -0.76 24.58 9.00
C LEU A 85 -1.21 23.64 7.89
N VAL A 86 -0.94 23.98 6.62
CA VAL A 86 -1.26 23.11 5.48
C VAL A 86 -0.45 21.81 5.52
N ARG A 87 0.84 21.89 5.87
CA ARG A 87 1.68 20.69 6.05
C ARG A 87 1.15 19.80 7.16
N ASP A 88 0.71 20.38 8.26
CA ASP A 88 0.18 19.65 9.41
C ASP A 88 -1.16 19.00 9.09
N ALA A 89 -2.05 19.72 8.39
CA ALA A 89 -3.29 19.16 7.88
C ALA A 89 -3.02 17.98 6.93
N LYS A 90 -2.05 18.11 6.01
CA LYS A 90 -1.64 17.03 5.11
C LYS A 90 -1.11 15.82 5.88
N ARG A 91 -0.25 16.04 6.87
CA ARG A 91 0.22 14.97 7.77
C ARG A 91 -0.93 14.29 8.51
N GLY A 92 -1.93 15.04 8.95
CA GLY A 92 -3.14 14.50 9.58
C GLY A 92 -3.96 13.61 8.65
N VAL A 93 -4.07 13.98 7.37
CA VAL A 93 -4.70 13.13 6.35
C VAL A 93 -3.87 11.87 6.09
N ASP A 94 -2.55 12.00 5.97
CA ASP A 94 -1.66 10.87 5.74
C ASP A 94 -1.71 9.86 6.90
N THR A 95 -1.71 10.33 8.16
CA THR A 95 -1.85 9.45 9.33
C THR A 95 -3.23 8.81 9.41
N ALA A 96 -4.30 9.54 9.07
CA ALA A 96 -5.65 8.97 8.98
C ALA A 96 -5.72 7.86 7.93
N ASN A 97 -5.12 8.05 6.75
CA ASN A 97 -5.06 7.03 5.70
C ASN A 97 -4.29 5.79 6.15
N LEU A 98 -3.16 5.95 6.85
CA LEU A 98 -2.41 4.84 7.44
C LEU A 98 -3.24 4.10 8.51
N ASN A 99 -4.03 4.81 9.31
CA ASN A 99 -4.94 4.21 10.29
C ASN A 99 -6.07 3.42 9.63
N VAL A 100 -6.61 3.90 8.52
CA VAL A 100 -7.61 3.17 7.71
C VAL A 100 -6.98 1.91 7.12
N ALA A 101 -5.81 2.02 6.49
CA ALA A 101 -5.11 0.88 5.89
C ALA A 101 -4.74 -0.20 6.92
N SER A 102 -4.24 0.21 8.10
CA SER A 102 -3.95 -0.73 9.19
C SER A 102 -5.21 -1.37 9.76
N SER A 103 -6.32 -0.63 9.89
CA SER A 103 -7.60 -1.17 10.33
C SER A 103 -8.18 -2.17 9.32
N GLN A 104 -8.08 -1.89 8.03
CA GLN A 104 -8.47 -2.83 6.98
C GLN A 104 -7.62 -4.10 7.02
N SER A 105 -6.31 -3.96 7.26
CA SER A 105 -5.40 -5.11 7.37
C SER A 105 -5.73 -5.98 8.57
N ARG A 106 -6.05 -5.38 9.73
CA ARG A 106 -6.54 -6.09 10.91
C ARG A 106 -7.87 -6.80 10.63
N ALA A 107 -8.82 -6.14 9.95
CA ALA A 107 -10.08 -6.76 9.56
C ALA A 107 -9.87 -7.98 8.66
N ASN A 108 -8.96 -7.88 7.69
CA ASN A 108 -8.60 -9.01 6.80
C ASN A 108 -7.98 -10.17 7.58
N GLN A 109 -7.08 -9.89 8.54
CA GLN A 109 -6.50 -10.91 9.42
C GLN A 109 -7.57 -11.60 10.27
N SER A 110 -8.47 -10.84 10.89
CA SER A 110 -9.59 -11.38 11.67
C SER A 110 -10.53 -12.23 10.80
N ALA A 111 -10.81 -11.80 9.57
CA ALA A 111 -11.61 -12.57 8.62
C ALA A 111 -10.93 -13.89 8.22
N ALA A 112 -9.60 -13.88 8.02
CA ALA A 112 -8.83 -15.09 7.74
C ALA A 112 -8.81 -16.05 8.94
N GLN A 113 -8.65 -15.53 10.16
CA GLN A 113 -8.73 -16.31 11.39
C GLN A 113 -10.12 -16.94 11.56
N LEU A 114 -11.18 -16.18 11.32
CA LEU A 114 -12.56 -16.69 11.37
C LEU A 114 -12.78 -17.79 10.34
N ARG A 115 -12.25 -17.64 9.11
CA ARG A 115 -12.32 -18.68 8.08
C ARG A 115 -11.58 -19.95 8.53
N GLY A 116 -10.38 -19.81 9.11
CA GLY A 116 -9.62 -20.93 9.65
C GLY A 116 -10.37 -21.67 10.77
N GLN A 117 -10.96 -20.93 11.71
CA GLN A 117 -11.79 -21.48 12.78
C GLN A 117 -13.04 -22.18 12.26
N ARG A 118 -13.69 -21.63 11.23
CA ARG A 118 -14.84 -22.27 10.57
C ARG A 118 -14.44 -23.59 9.92
N ILE A 119 -13.34 -23.63 9.17
CA ILE A 119 -12.81 -24.88 8.58
C ILE A 119 -12.49 -25.90 9.67
N GLN A 120 -11.88 -25.48 10.78
CA GLN A 120 -11.58 -26.38 11.90
C GLN A 120 -12.86 -26.93 12.56
N ARG A 121 -13.90 -26.11 12.67
CA ARG A 121 -15.23 -26.54 13.14
C ARG A 121 -15.89 -27.47 12.13
N ASP A 122 -15.83 -27.20 10.84
CA ASP A 122 -16.39 -28.09 9.82
C ASP A 122 -15.70 -29.47 9.84
N LYS A 123 -14.39 -29.51 10.13
CA LYS A 123 -13.64 -30.76 10.33
C LYS A 123 -14.06 -31.56 11.58
N THR A 124 -14.84 -31.02 12.51
CA THR A 124 -15.37 -31.82 13.62
C THR A 124 -16.51 -32.74 13.18
N LEU A 125 -17.12 -32.46 12.02
CA LEU A 125 -18.14 -33.30 11.42
C LEU A 125 -17.54 -34.06 10.23
N GLN A 126 -17.13 -35.30 10.47
CA GLN A 126 -16.63 -36.18 9.42
C GLN A 126 -17.83 -36.85 8.71
N VAL A 127 -18.00 -36.57 7.42
CA VAL A 127 -19.00 -37.25 6.57
C VAL A 127 -18.37 -38.38 5.77
N ALA A 128 -19.17 -39.38 5.40
CA ALA A 128 -18.71 -40.47 4.54
C ALA A 128 -18.31 -39.95 3.15
N PRO A 129 -17.08 -40.21 2.66
CA PRO A 129 -16.65 -39.76 1.34
C PRO A 129 -17.25 -40.59 0.20
N ILE A 130 -17.65 -41.83 0.48
CA ILE A 130 -18.22 -42.78 -0.48
C ILE A 130 -19.47 -43.44 0.11
N ASN A 131 -20.38 -43.84 -0.78
CA ASN A 131 -21.44 -44.76 -0.42
C ASN A 131 -20.84 -46.16 -0.26
N GLY A 132 -21.19 -46.86 0.82
CA GLY A 132 -20.64 -48.18 1.09
C GLY A 132 -21.16 -48.73 2.41
N VAL A 133 -20.56 -49.84 2.83
CA VAL A 133 -20.88 -50.50 4.10
C VAL A 133 -19.72 -50.27 5.07
N ILE A 134 -20.04 -50.07 6.35
CA ILE A 134 -19.03 -49.94 7.40
C ILE A 134 -18.38 -51.32 7.61
N ALA A 135 -17.11 -51.45 7.23
CA ALA A 135 -16.35 -52.68 7.33
C ALA A 135 -15.73 -52.86 8.73
N GLU A 136 -15.23 -51.78 9.32
CA GLU A 136 -14.57 -51.81 10.62
C GLU A 136 -14.79 -50.49 11.38
N ILE A 137 -14.92 -50.60 12.71
CA ILE A 137 -14.98 -49.47 13.65
C ILE A 137 -13.89 -49.69 14.71
N PRO A 138 -12.62 -49.33 14.42
CA PRO A 138 -11.52 -49.57 15.34
C PRO A 138 -11.55 -48.59 16.55
N SER A 139 -12.17 -47.42 16.40
CA SER A 139 -12.25 -46.40 17.45
C SER A 139 -13.55 -46.50 18.25
N LYS A 140 -13.45 -46.47 19.59
CA LYS A 140 -14.61 -46.45 20.50
C LYS A 140 -14.81 -45.06 21.09
N VAL A 141 -16.06 -44.73 21.40
CA VAL A 141 -16.43 -43.51 22.13
C VAL A 141 -15.64 -43.50 23.46
N SER A 142 -14.89 -42.42 23.71
CA SER A 142 -13.95 -42.21 24.84
C SER A 142 -12.44 -42.36 24.54
N THR A 143 -12.02 -42.60 23.30
CA THR A 143 -10.60 -42.51 22.92
C THR A 143 -10.28 -41.13 22.31
N PHE A 144 -9.24 -40.44 22.81
CA PHE A 144 -8.76 -39.20 22.18
C PHE A 144 -8.10 -39.53 20.83
N ALA A 145 -8.73 -39.13 19.73
CA ALA A 145 -8.08 -39.14 18.42
C ALA A 145 -7.19 -37.88 18.32
N VAL A 146 -5.88 -38.05 18.39
CA VAL A 146 -4.92 -36.96 18.18
C VAL A 146 -4.78 -36.73 16.69
N ALA A 147 -5.12 -35.54 16.20
CA ALA A 147 -4.82 -35.13 14.84
C ALA A 147 -3.31 -34.88 14.71
N GLY A 148 -2.57 -35.82 14.13
CA GLY A 148 -1.10 -35.77 13.97
C GLY A 148 -0.59 -36.69 12.86
N LEU A 149 0.72 -36.98 12.85
CA LEU A 149 1.43 -37.74 11.79
C LEU A 149 0.96 -39.19 11.62
N SER A 150 0.24 -39.72 12.61
CA SER A 150 -0.50 -40.97 12.52
C SER A 150 -1.96 -40.66 12.81
N THR A 151 -2.77 -40.59 11.76
CA THR A 151 -4.22 -40.40 11.90
C THR A 151 -4.84 -41.73 12.31
N THR A 152 -5.37 -41.82 13.53
CA THR A 152 -6.19 -42.96 13.94
C THR A 152 -7.42 -43.03 13.04
N ALA A 153 -7.58 -44.13 12.30
CA ALA A 153 -8.80 -44.36 11.54
C ALA A 153 -9.99 -44.41 12.49
N LEU A 154 -11.02 -43.60 12.24
CA LEU A 154 -12.24 -43.64 13.05
C LEU A 154 -13.13 -44.82 12.67
N LEU A 155 -13.27 -45.02 11.35
CA LEU A 155 -14.08 -46.03 10.70
C LEU A 155 -13.52 -46.33 9.31
N THR A 156 -13.77 -47.53 8.81
CA THR A 156 -13.43 -47.97 7.46
C THR A 156 -14.72 -48.24 6.68
N ILE A 157 -14.89 -47.57 5.54
CA ILE A 157 -16.03 -47.79 4.62
C ILE A 157 -15.51 -48.54 3.41
N ALA A 158 -16.16 -49.64 3.07
CA ALA A 158 -15.88 -50.41 1.86
C ALA A 158 -17.04 -50.25 0.87
N ASP A 159 -16.71 -49.95 -0.39
CA ASP A 159 -17.66 -50.12 -1.49
C ASP A 159 -17.77 -51.62 -1.80
N MET A 160 -18.99 -52.17 -1.71
CA MET A 160 -19.29 -53.58 -1.98
C MET A 160 -19.94 -53.80 -3.35
N SER A 161 -19.89 -52.80 -4.24
CA SER A 161 -20.41 -52.91 -5.61
C SER A 161 -19.68 -53.99 -6.42
N GLN A 162 -18.40 -54.22 -6.15
CA GLN A 162 -17.58 -55.29 -6.72
C GLN A 162 -16.82 -55.99 -5.60
N ILE A 163 -16.97 -57.31 -5.51
CA ILE A 163 -16.31 -58.12 -4.48
C ILE A 163 -15.37 -59.10 -5.17
N ASN A 164 -14.08 -58.99 -4.85
CA ASN A 164 -13.07 -59.96 -5.25
C ASN A 164 -12.86 -60.96 -4.11
N VAL A 165 -12.80 -62.25 -4.46
CA VAL A 165 -12.55 -63.31 -3.49
C VAL A 165 -11.19 -63.92 -3.79
N GLU A 166 -10.29 -63.88 -2.81
CA GLU A 166 -9.00 -64.54 -2.89
C GLU A 166 -9.14 -65.99 -2.40
N VAL A 167 -8.75 -66.95 -3.24
CA VAL A 167 -8.80 -68.38 -2.92
C VAL A 167 -7.38 -68.92 -2.99
N LYS A 168 -6.93 -69.53 -1.90
CA LYS A 168 -5.66 -70.25 -1.86
C LYS A 168 -5.84 -71.62 -2.51
N VAL A 169 -5.01 -71.91 -3.51
CA VAL A 169 -5.00 -73.18 -4.24
C VAL A 169 -3.64 -73.82 -4.00
N ASP A 170 -3.62 -75.14 -3.83
CA ASP A 170 -2.36 -75.88 -3.70
C ASP A 170 -1.52 -75.77 -4.98
N GLU A 171 -0.20 -75.66 -4.84
CA GLU A 171 0.73 -75.50 -5.98
C GLU A 171 0.59 -76.63 -7.02
N THR A 172 0.23 -77.85 -6.60
CA THR A 172 0.01 -78.98 -7.52
C THR A 172 -1.27 -78.85 -8.34
N SER A 173 -2.18 -77.95 -7.96
CA SER A 173 -3.48 -77.74 -8.59
C SER A 173 -3.58 -76.40 -9.31
N ILE A 174 -2.60 -75.50 -9.16
CA ILE A 174 -2.61 -74.18 -9.80
C ILE A 174 -2.48 -74.26 -11.32
N ASP A 175 -1.88 -75.32 -11.83
CA ASP A 175 -1.76 -75.59 -13.28
C ASP A 175 -3.12 -75.87 -13.92
N LYS A 176 -4.12 -76.27 -13.14
CA LYS A 176 -5.48 -76.58 -13.61
C LYS A 176 -6.41 -75.36 -13.62
N VAL A 177 -5.91 -74.19 -13.20
CA VAL A 177 -6.69 -72.95 -13.09
C VAL A 177 -6.24 -71.94 -14.14
N GLU A 178 -7.21 -71.43 -14.90
CA GLU A 178 -7.00 -70.45 -15.96
C GLU A 178 -7.77 -69.15 -15.72
N VAL A 179 -7.20 -68.03 -16.17
CA VAL A 179 -7.89 -66.73 -16.17
C VAL A 179 -9.06 -66.80 -17.15
N GLY A 180 -10.24 -66.33 -16.74
CA GLY A 180 -11.50 -66.41 -17.48
C GLY A 180 -12.36 -67.64 -17.13
N GLN A 181 -11.84 -68.56 -16.31
CA GLN A 181 -12.58 -69.74 -15.89
C GLN A 181 -13.78 -69.36 -15.00
N LYS A 182 -14.96 -69.92 -15.29
CA LYS A 182 -16.16 -69.70 -14.46
C LYS A 182 -16.04 -70.45 -13.14
N ALA A 183 -16.37 -69.76 -12.06
CA ALA A 183 -16.38 -70.30 -10.70
C ALA A 183 -17.76 -70.13 -10.07
N LYS A 184 -18.07 -70.97 -9.08
CA LYS A 184 -19.25 -70.83 -8.24
C LYS A 184 -18.81 -70.61 -6.80
N ILE A 185 -19.32 -69.55 -6.20
CA ILE A 185 -18.93 -69.11 -4.87
C ILE A 185 -20.13 -69.31 -3.95
N LYS A 186 -19.92 -70.03 -2.86
CA LYS A 186 -20.91 -70.24 -1.81
C LYS A 186 -20.37 -69.66 -0.50
N VAL A 187 -21.13 -68.79 0.14
CA VAL A 187 -20.74 -68.13 1.39
C VAL A 187 -21.67 -68.61 2.49
N ASP A 188 -21.13 -69.28 3.51
CA ASP A 188 -21.93 -69.89 4.58
C ASP A 188 -22.74 -68.87 5.39
N ALA A 189 -22.24 -67.64 5.51
CA ALA A 189 -22.94 -66.53 6.16
C ALA A 189 -24.17 -66.04 5.36
N PHE A 190 -24.24 -66.34 4.07
CA PHE A 190 -25.32 -65.91 3.18
C PHE A 190 -26.21 -67.11 2.84
N ARG A 191 -27.47 -67.10 3.28
CA ARG A 191 -28.48 -68.13 2.91
C ARG A 191 -28.95 -68.04 1.44
N ARG A 192 -28.15 -67.43 0.56
CA ARG A 192 -28.49 -67.20 -0.85
C ARG A 192 -27.97 -68.32 -1.75
N PRO A 193 -28.52 -68.47 -2.96
CA PRO A 193 -27.99 -69.37 -3.98
C PRO A 193 -26.54 -69.04 -4.35
N GLU A 194 -25.83 -70.03 -4.90
CA GLU A 194 -24.45 -69.91 -5.36
C GLU A 194 -24.28 -68.72 -6.29
N ILE A 195 -23.25 -67.92 -6.02
CA ILE A 195 -22.92 -66.73 -6.80
C ILE A 195 -21.97 -67.15 -7.92
N ALA A 196 -22.29 -66.79 -9.17
CA ALA A 196 -21.39 -67.02 -10.29
C ALA A 196 -20.24 -66.01 -10.25
N GLY A 197 -19.01 -66.48 -10.47
CA GLY A 197 -17.79 -65.68 -10.54
C GLY A 197 -16.91 -66.10 -11.72
N GLU A 198 -15.82 -65.37 -11.90
CA GLU A 198 -14.83 -65.62 -12.94
C GLU A 198 -13.43 -65.37 -12.39
N VAL A 199 -12.46 -66.19 -12.79
CA VAL A 199 -11.06 -66.03 -12.39
C VAL A 199 -10.46 -64.84 -13.14
N ILE A 200 -10.20 -63.74 -12.43
CA ILE A 200 -9.62 -62.53 -13.01
C ILE A 200 -8.09 -62.52 -13.02
N GLN A 201 -7.47 -63.19 -12.03
CA GLN A 201 -6.04 -63.16 -11.82
C GLN A 201 -5.58 -64.43 -11.09
N LYS A 202 -4.44 -64.99 -11.50
CA LYS A 202 -3.73 -66.03 -10.74
C LYS A 202 -2.35 -65.50 -10.34
N LEU A 203 -1.97 -65.70 -9.08
CA LEU A 203 -0.65 -65.35 -8.57
C LEU A 203 0.08 -66.63 -8.17
N ARG A 204 1.29 -66.83 -8.71
CA ARG A 204 2.18 -67.91 -8.28
C ARG A 204 3.14 -67.34 -7.24
N LEU A 205 3.16 -67.93 -6.05
CA LEU A 205 4.17 -67.64 -5.03
C LEU A 205 5.40 -68.49 -5.36
N LEU A 206 6.53 -67.83 -5.66
CA LEU A 206 7.84 -68.46 -5.89
C LEU A 206 8.59 -68.68 -4.58
#